data_AF-A0A016TDS1-F1
#
_entry.id   AF-A0A016TDS1-F1
#
_cell.length_a   1.000
_cell.length_b   1.000
_cell.length_c   1.000
_cell.angle_alpha   90.00
_cell.angle_beta   90.00
_cell.angle_gamma   90.00
#
_symmetry.space_group_name_H-M   'P 1'
#
loop_
_entity.id
_entity.type
_entity.pdbx_description
1 polymer ?
#
loop_
_entity_poly.entity_id
_entity_poly.type
_entity_poly.pdbx_seq_one_letter_code
_entity_poly.pdbx_strand_id
1 'polypeptide(L)'
;MYEGSFCGVSPLCIVVMINRGWVPASKISPSSRTSSQPKGQVTIEAVVRKSEKRPQFVGENVPERGLWFYKDFDQMALQYNTDPIYLEAVYESTVPGGPIGGQSNVNVRNDHLSYLITWFSLSAVTLAMWAIRFRI
;
A
#
# COMPACT_ATOMS: atom_id res chain seq x y z
N MET A 1 8.60 -3.60 -7.98
CA MET A 1 9.33 -4.76 -8.53
C MET A 1 8.52 -6.00 -8.20
N TYR A 2 7.92 -6.61 -9.22
CA TYR A 2 6.99 -7.73 -9.07
C TYR A 2 7.76 -9.01 -9.40
N GLU A 3 7.92 -9.91 -8.44
CA GLU A 3 8.52 -11.23 -8.66
C GLU A 3 7.43 -12.26 -8.35
N GLY A 4 7.08 -13.09 -9.34
CA GLY A 4 6.14 -14.19 -9.18
C GLY A 4 6.89 -15.50 -8.96
N SER A 5 6.58 -16.19 -7.85
CA SER A 5 6.45 -17.65 -7.70
C SER A 5 6.79 -18.11 -6.28
N PHE A 6 5.79 -18.64 -5.56
CA PHE A 6 5.96 -19.79 -4.66
C PHE A 6 4.62 -20.49 -4.43
N CYS A 7 4.58 -21.79 -4.73
CA CYS A 7 3.43 -22.68 -4.52
C CYS A 7 3.73 -23.52 -3.27
N GLY A 8 3.01 -23.25 -2.17
CA GLY A 8 3.09 -24.00 -0.94
C GLY A 8 1.69 -24.30 -0.40
N VAL A 9 1.41 -25.59 -0.19
CA VAL A 9 0.35 -26.18 0.68
C VAL A 9 -1.14 -26.14 0.28
N SER A 10 -1.54 -25.84 -0.97
CA SER A 10 -2.96 -25.93 -1.42
C SER A 10 -3.15 -26.90 -2.62
N PRO A 11 -4.23 -27.71 -2.67
CA PRO A 11 -4.55 -28.59 -3.81
C PRO A 11 -4.88 -27.82 -5.11
N LEU A 12 -5.01 -26.50 -5.04
CA LEU A 12 -4.96 -25.59 -6.17
C LEU A 12 -3.59 -24.91 -6.12
N CYS A 13 -2.71 -25.17 -7.10
CA CYS A 13 -1.43 -24.47 -7.17
C CYS A 13 -1.68 -23.03 -7.63
N ILE A 14 -1.88 -22.15 -6.64
CA ILE A 14 -2.12 -20.72 -6.83
C ILE A 14 -0.76 -20.04 -6.92
N VAL A 15 -0.56 -19.23 -7.96
CA VAL A 15 0.66 -18.43 -8.12
C VAL A 15 0.28 -17.00 -7.84
N VAL A 16 0.71 -16.46 -6.70
CA VAL A 16 0.38 -15.09 -6.29
C VAL A 16 1.52 -14.12 -6.56
N MET A 17 1.18 -12.86 -6.78
CA MET A 17 2.15 -11.79 -6.96
C MET A 17 2.41 -11.08 -5.62
N ILE A 18 3.69 -10.90 -5.28
CA ILE A 18 4.12 -10.24 -4.05
C ILE A 18 4.95 -9.00 -4.39
N ASN A 19 4.48 -7.83 -3.94
CA ASN A 19 5.26 -6.61 -3.93
C ASN A 19 6.13 -6.56 -2.68
N ARG A 20 7.42 -6.82 -2.86
CA ARG A 20 8.45 -6.77 -1.80
C ARG A 20 8.86 -5.34 -1.41
N GLY A 21 8.36 -4.34 -2.12
CA GLY A 21 8.57 -2.93 -1.81
C GLY A 21 9.50 -2.20 -2.77
N TRP A 22 10.08 -1.10 -2.28
CA TRP A 22 10.84 -0.15 -3.09
C TRP A 22 12.31 -0.55 -3.21
N VAL A 23 12.91 -0.28 -4.38
CA VAL A 23 14.32 -0.53 -4.67
C VAL A 23 14.94 0.73 -5.26
N PRO A 24 16.15 1.15 -4.83
CA PRO A 24 16.87 2.25 -5.46
C PRO A 24 17.09 2.04 -6.96
N ALA A 25 17.11 3.12 -7.74
CA ALA A 25 17.29 3.06 -9.20
C ALA A 25 18.56 2.29 -9.62
N SER A 26 19.65 2.44 -8.86
CA SER A 26 20.92 1.74 -9.09
C SER A 26 20.86 0.22 -8.85
N LYS A 27 19.80 -0.27 -8.19
CA LYS A 27 19.62 -1.67 -7.80
C LYS A 27 18.39 -2.34 -8.44
N ILE A 28 17.79 -1.71 -9.47
CA ILE A 28 16.61 -2.24 -10.15
C ILE A 28 16.89 -3.61 -10.76
N SER A 29 18.07 -3.84 -11.35
CA SER A 29 18.37 -5.15 -11.95
C SER A 29 18.51 -6.23 -10.86
N PRO A 30 17.86 -7.40 -10.99
CA PRO A 30 18.06 -8.52 -10.08
C PRO A 30 19.55 -8.92 -9.91
N SER A 31 20.33 -8.83 -10.99
CA SER A 31 21.77 -9.16 -10.98
C SER A 31 22.60 -8.23 -10.10
N SER A 32 22.13 -7.01 -9.86
CA SER A 32 22.80 -6.03 -8.99
C SER A 32 22.57 -6.27 -7.49
N ARG A 33 21.69 -7.23 -7.15
CA ARG A 33 21.21 -7.46 -5.77
C ARG A 33 21.22 -8.93 -5.34
N THR A 34 22.15 -9.73 -5.87
CA THR A 34 22.26 -11.18 -5.63
C THR A 34 22.29 -11.57 -4.15
N SER A 35 22.88 -10.74 -3.28
CA SER A 35 22.93 -10.97 -1.83
C SER A 35 21.57 -10.86 -1.13
N SER A 36 20.60 -10.18 -1.75
CA SER A 36 19.27 -9.92 -1.18
C SER A 36 18.16 -10.80 -1.76
N GLN A 37 18.53 -11.72 -2.65
CA GLN A 37 17.61 -12.69 -3.22
C GLN A 37 17.53 -13.90 -2.28
N PRO A 38 16.37 -14.16 -1.65
CA PRO A 38 16.20 -15.33 -0.83
C PRO A 38 16.37 -16.61 -1.65
N LYS A 39 17.07 -17.60 -1.10
CA LYS A 39 17.21 -18.93 -1.69
C LYS A 39 16.35 -19.91 -0.89
N GLY A 40 15.55 -20.72 -1.57
CA GLY A 40 14.68 -21.70 -0.93
C GLY A 40 13.36 -21.10 -0.44
N GLN A 41 12.71 -21.79 0.50
CA GLN A 41 11.42 -21.40 1.04
C GLN A 41 11.58 -20.31 2.10
N VAL A 42 10.83 -19.22 1.95
CA VAL A 42 10.81 -18.10 2.90
C VAL A 42 9.39 -17.80 3.36
N THR A 43 9.27 -17.35 4.60
CA THR A 43 8.01 -16.83 5.16
C THR A 43 8.00 -15.32 5.00
N ILE A 44 6.92 -14.78 4.44
CA ILE A 44 6.75 -13.33 4.22
C ILE A 44 5.42 -12.93 4.85
N GLU A 45 5.45 -11.91 5.71
CA GLU A 45 4.23 -11.26 6.19
C GLU A 45 3.81 -10.20 5.18
N ALA A 46 2.54 -10.24 4.76
CA ALA A 46 2.04 -9.34 3.73
C ALA A 46 0.56 -8.98 3.93
N VAL A 47 0.20 -7.81 3.40
CA VAL A 47 -1.17 -7.29 3.40
C VAL A 47 -1.81 -7.56 2.05
N VAL A 48 -3.00 -8.17 2.07
CA VAL A 48 -3.82 -8.38 0.88
C VAL A 48 -4.43 -7.05 0.45
N ARG A 49 -4.32 -6.72 -0.84
CA ARG A 49 -4.98 -5.54 -1.43
C ARG A 49 -6.12 -5.95 -2.34
N LYS A 50 -7.06 -5.02 -2.56
CA LYS A 50 -8.11 -5.13 -3.57
C LYS A 50 -7.68 -4.37 -4.82
N SER A 51 -8.05 -4.89 -5.99
CA SER A 51 -7.78 -4.25 -7.28
C SER A 51 -8.37 -2.85 -7.31
N GLU A 52 -7.58 -1.88 -7.76
CA GLU A 52 -7.96 -0.48 -7.84
C GLU A 52 -8.65 -0.20 -9.17
N LYS A 53 -9.76 0.54 -9.16
CA LYS A 53 -10.36 1.06 -10.39
C LYS A 53 -9.51 2.21 -10.92
N ARG A 54 -9.40 2.31 -12.25
CA ARG A 54 -8.71 3.43 -12.90
C ARG A 54 -9.27 4.78 -12.43
N PRO A 55 -8.44 5.67 -11.87
CA PRO A 55 -8.84 7.03 -11.55
C PRO A 55 -9.07 7.88 -12.81
N GLN A 56 -10.02 8.82 -12.76
CA GLN A 56 -10.46 9.61 -13.93
C GLN A 56 -9.33 10.39 -14.63
N PHE A 57 -8.33 10.87 -13.90
CA PHE A 57 -7.26 11.74 -14.41
C PHE A 57 -5.92 11.02 -14.58
N VAL A 58 -5.92 9.69 -14.61
CA VAL A 58 -4.71 8.87 -14.77
C VAL A 58 -4.72 8.19 -16.13
N GLY A 59 -3.56 8.18 -16.80
CA GLY A 59 -3.35 7.47 -18.06
C GLY A 59 -3.54 5.96 -17.95
N GLU A 60 -3.56 5.27 -19.08
CA GLU A 60 -3.64 3.80 -19.10
C GLU A 60 -2.28 3.18 -18.77
N ASN A 61 -2.30 2.02 -18.10
CA ASN A 61 -1.09 1.25 -17.84
C ASN A 61 -0.43 0.83 -19.17
N VAL A 62 0.89 0.66 -19.15
CA VAL A 62 1.67 0.16 -20.30
C VAL A 62 2.40 -1.11 -19.86
N PRO A 63 1.72 -2.28 -19.84
CA PRO A 63 2.27 -3.53 -19.31
C PRO A 63 3.55 -3.97 -20.03
N GLU A 64 3.64 -3.75 -21.35
CA GLU A 64 4.80 -4.08 -22.17
C GLU A 64 6.10 -3.39 -21.69
N ARG A 65 5.97 -2.19 -21.11
CA ARG A 65 7.11 -1.43 -20.55
C ARG A 65 7.24 -1.60 -19.03
N GLY A 66 6.38 -2.42 -18.41
CA GLY A 66 6.29 -2.57 -16.97
C GLY A 66 5.86 -1.29 -16.24
N LEU A 67 5.17 -0.38 -16.93
CA LEU A 67 4.70 0.89 -16.36
C LEU A 67 3.26 0.73 -15.88
N TRP A 68 3.06 0.92 -14.59
CA TRP A 68 1.77 0.75 -13.92
C TRP A 68 1.43 2.05 -13.18
N PHE A 69 0.44 2.79 -13.66
CA PHE A 69 -0.03 4.04 -13.05
C PHE A 69 -1.08 3.82 -11.95
N TYR A 70 -1.84 2.73 -12.06
CA TYR A 70 -2.78 2.25 -11.06
C TYR A 70 -2.68 0.73 -10.95
N LYS A 71 -3.06 0.19 -9.80
CA LYS A 71 -2.89 -1.23 -9.48
C LYS A 71 -4.10 -2.05 -9.94
N ASP A 72 -4.11 -2.39 -11.23
CA ASP A 72 -5.07 -3.33 -11.81
C ASP A 72 -4.52 -4.76 -11.71
N PHE A 73 -5.07 -5.55 -10.79
CA PHE A 73 -4.57 -6.90 -10.53
C PHE A 73 -4.94 -7.91 -11.61
N ASP A 74 -6.02 -7.69 -12.35
CA ASP A 74 -6.40 -8.57 -13.46
C ASP A 74 -5.44 -8.37 -14.63
N GLN A 75 -5.14 -7.11 -14.97
CA GLN A 75 -4.17 -6.78 -16.00
C GLN A 75 -2.75 -7.23 -15.62
N MET A 76 -2.35 -7.03 -14.37
CA MET A 76 -1.04 -7.50 -13.89
C MET A 76 -0.95 -9.04 -13.86
N ALA A 77 -2.02 -9.71 -13.46
CA ALA A 77 -2.09 -11.18 -13.46
C ALA A 77 -1.87 -11.76 -14.85
N LEU A 78 -2.50 -11.17 -15.88
CA LEU A 78 -2.29 -11.56 -17.27
C LEU A 78 -0.84 -11.33 -17.72
N GLN A 79 -0.21 -10.23 -17.32
CA GLN A 79 1.17 -9.90 -17.70
C GLN A 79 2.21 -10.83 -17.06
N TYR A 80 1.99 -11.27 -15.83
CA TYR A 80 2.95 -12.08 -15.06
C TYR A 80 2.56 -13.56 -14.93
N ASN A 81 1.46 -13.97 -15.56
CA ASN A 81 0.90 -15.33 -15.48
C ASN A 81 0.70 -15.79 -14.03
N THR A 82 0.05 -14.94 -13.24
CA THR A 82 -0.31 -15.18 -11.84
C THR A 82 -1.82 -15.14 -11.67
N ASP A 83 -2.32 -15.61 -10.54
CA ASP A 83 -3.69 -15.34 -10.10
C ASP A 83 -3.86 -13.84 -9.77
N PRO A 84 -5.08 -13.27 -9.87
CA PRO A 84 -5.38 -11.86 -9.59
C PRO A 84 -5.38 -11.53 -8.08
N ILE A 85 -4.35 -12.00 -7.39
CA ILE A 85 -4.11 -11.81 -5.96
C ILE A 85 -2.79 -11.05 -5.81
N TYR A 86 -2.87 -9.91 -5.14
CA TYR A 86 -1.73 -9.03 -4.91
C TYR A 86 -1.48 -8.85 -3.42
N LEU A 87 -0.24 -9.12 -3.01
CA LEU A 87 0.24 -9.02 -1.64
C LEU A 87 1.31 -7.95 -1.53
N GLU A 88 1.24 -7.11 -0.50
CA GLU A 88 2.28 -6.12 -0.18
C GLU A 88 3.05 -6.55 1.07
N ALA A 89 4.35 -6.77 0.93
CA ALA A 89 5.20 -7.15 2.07
C ALA A 89 5.24 -6.02 3.11
N VAL A 90 5.12 -6.40 4.39
CA VAL A 90 5.26 -5.47 5.52
C VAL A 90 6.72 -5.05 5.69
N TYR A 91 6.94 -3.96 6.44
CA TYR A 91 8.29 -3.44 6.68
C TYR A 91 9.22 -4.49 7.33
N GLU A 92 8.71 -5.30 8.27
CA GLU A 92 9.46 -6.34 8.97
C GLU A 92 9.98 -7.47 8.05
N SER A 93 9.38 -7.62 6.85
CA SER A 93 9.86 -8.57 5.83
C SER A 93 10.99 -8.00 4.95
N THR A 94 11.54 -6.83 5.30
CA THR A 94 12.63 -6.18 4.57
C THR A 94 13.97 -6.90 4.82
N VAL A 95 14.71 -7.17 3.75
CA VAL A 95 16.04 -7.79 3.81
C VAL A 95 17.10 -6.71 3.62
N PRO A 96 18.20 -6.70 4.42
CA PRO A 96 19.30 -5.77 4.23
C PRO A 96 19.85 -5.81 2.79
N GLY A 97 19.90 -4.65 2.14
CA GLY A 97 20.35 -4.52 0.75
C GLY A 97 19.33 -4.96 -0.32
N GLY A 98 18.15 -5.40 0.09
CA GLY A 98 17.03 -5.79 -0.78
C GLY A 98 15.91 -4.74 -0.85
N PRO A 99 14.76 -5.12 -1.43
CA PRO A 99 13.57 -4.27 -1.48
C PRO A 99 13.06 -3.90 -0.07
N ILE A 100 12.66 -2.64 0.09
CA ILE A 100 12.14 -2.08 1.35
C ILE A 100 10.62 -2.15 1.35
N GLY A 101 10.07 -3.07 2.16
CA GLY A 101 8.64 -3.29 2.34
C GLY A 101 7.93 -2.14 3.06
N GLY A 102 6.61 -2.25 3.23
CA GLY A 102 5.83 -1.31 4.05
C GLY A 102 5.64 0.09 3.46
N GLN A 103 5.77 0.27 2.14
CA GLN A 103 5.57 1.57 1.48
C GLN A 103 4.14 2.11 1.56
N SER A 104 3.17 1.25 1.89
CA SER A 104 1.78 1.63 2.03
C SER A 104 1.50 2.24 3.41
N ASN A 105 1.70 3.55 3.51
CA ASN A 105 1.37 4.33 4.71
C ASN A 105 -0.13 4.66 4.73
N VAL A 106 -0.88 4.02 5.64
CA VAL A 106 -2.28 4.36 5.91
C VAL A 106 -2.30 5.44 6.99
N ASN A 107 -2.20 6.70 6.58
CA ASN A 107 -2.36 7.83 7.50
C ASN A 107 -3.84 8.22 7.58
N VAL A 108 -4.51 7.83 8.66
CA VAL A 108 -5.87 8.30 8.95
C VAL A 108 -5.76 9.69 9.56
N ARG A 109 -6.40 10.69 8.94
CA ARG A 109 -6.43 12.05 9.48
C ARG A 109 -7.07 12.05 10.87
N ASN A 110 -6.37 12.63 11.84
CA ASN A 110 -6.85 12.80 13.21
C ASN A 110 -7.00 14.29 13.52
N ASP A 111 -8.14 14.85 13.15
CA ASP A 111 -8.47 16.26 13.37
C ASP A 111 -9.43 16.45 14.58
N HIS A 112 -9.56 15.44 15.44
CA HIS A 112 -10.54 15.43 16.54
C HIS A 112 -10.36 16.62 17.50
N LEU A 113 -9.12 16.97 17.85
CA LEU A 113 -8.84 18.10 18.73
C LEU A 113 -9.27 19.43 18.10
N SER A 114 -8.99 19.64 16.82
CA SER A 114 -9.39 20.84 16.09
C SER A 114 -10.92 21.00 16.11
N TYR A 115 -11.65 19.92 15.83
CA TYR A 115 -13.12 19.93 15.90
C TYR A 115 -13.62 20.22 17.32
N LEU A 116 -13.04 19.60 18.35
CA LEU A 116 -13.39 19.89 19.75
C LEU A 116 -13.22 21.39 20.04
N ILE A 117 -12.06 21.96 19.70
CA ILE A 117 -11.80 23.39 19.93
C ILE A 117 -12.86 24.24 19.22
N THR A 118 -13.16 23.98 17.94
CA THR A 118 -14.18 24.73 17.21
C THR A 118 -15.55 24.66 17.88
N TRP A 119 -16.04 23.46 18.19
CA TRP A 119 -17.39 23.27 18.74
C TRP A 119 -17.52 23.83 20.16
N PHE A 120 -16.52 23.63 21.01
CA PHE A 120 -16.51 24.18 22.37
C PHE A 120 -16.35 25.70 22.37
N SER A 121 -15.55 26.27 21.45
CA SER A 121 -15.41 27.72 21.32
C SER A 121 -16.73 28.37 20.87
N LEU A 122 -17.39 27.80 19.85
CA LEU A 122 -18.71 28.27 19.41
C LEU A 122 -19.74 28.19 20.55
N SER A 123 -19.78 27.06 21.26
CA SER A 123 -20.69 26.88 22.39
C SER A 123 -20.41 27.88 23.52
N ALA A 124 -19.14 28.13 23.86
CA ALA A 124 -18.75 29.09 24.89
C ALA A 124 -19.12 30.53 24.51
N VAL A 125 -18.90 30.93 23.25
CA VAL A 125 -19.28 32.25 22.75
C VAL A 125 -20.81 32.41 22.77
N THR A 126 -21.57 31.42 22.32
CA THR A 126 -23.04 31.45 22.37
C THR A 126 -23.54 31.52 23.82
N LEU A 127 -22.96 30.75 24.73
CA LEU A 127 -23.30 30.77 26.15
C LEU A 127 -23.00 32.14 26.77
N ALA A 128 -21.85 32.74 26.45
CA ALA A 128 -21.48 34.07 26.91
C ALA A 128 -22.46 35.14 26.40
N MET A 129 -22.81 35.11 25.12
CA MET A 129 -23.81 36.03 24.55
C MET A 129 -25.17 35.89 25.24
N TRP A 130 -25.61 34.65 25.50
CA TRP A 130 -26.85 34.38 26.20
C TRP A 130 -26.83 34.92 27.64
N ALA A 131 -25.77 34.64 28.40
CA ALA A 131 -25.62 35.12 29.77
C ALA A 131 -25.60 36.66 29.86
N ILE A 132 -24.90 37.33 28.94
CA ILE A 132 -24.87 38.80 28.86
C ILE A 132 -26.26 39.35 28.55
N ARG A 133 -26.98 38.74 27.59
CA ARG A 133 -28.29 39.22 27.14
C ARG A 133 -29.39 38.99 28.17
N PHE A 134 -29.34 37.89 28.90
CA PHE A 134 -30.42 37.46 29.81
C PHE A 134 -30.09 37.62 31.28
N ARG A 135 -28.98 38.30 31.64
CA ARG A 135 -28.55 38.68 33.00
C ARG A 135 -29.33 37.94 34.10
N ILE A 136 -28.86 36.75 34.43
CA ILE A 136 -29.14 36.14 35.74
C ILE A 136 -28.46 37.00 36.80
#